data_AF-A0A3P6B4W3-F1
#
_entry.id   AF-A0A3P6B4W3-F1
#
_cell.length_a   1.000
_cell.length_b   1.000
_cell.length_c   1.000
_cell.angle_alpha   90.00
_cell.angle_beta   90.00
_cell.angle_gamma   90.00
#
_symmetry.space_group_name_H-M   'P 1'
#
loop_
_entity.id
_entity.type
_entity.pdbx_description
1 polymer ?
#
loop_
_entity_poly.entity_id
_entity_poly.type
_entity_poly.pdbx_seq_one_letter_code
_entity_poly.pdbx_strand_id
1 'polypeptide(L)'
;MFRKILGLRPKALPFFKVSVRNGDSTFFWWDPWTPFGPLIKFLASDGPLLLGISIDSTVADLRKDSVWNLPNARSEKQLLLFSYISSLPLRPGSDVATWSVEDRSTKSFSSKNIFNAIRTQQQRKVWAPLIWHKDVIPRHATTAWLFTLN
;
A
#
# COMPACT_ATOMS: atom_id res chain seq x y z
N MET A 1 -12.19 -17.53 4.55
CA MET A 1 -11.60 -17.03 3.28
C MET A 1 -11.09 -15.58 3.41
N PHE A 2 -11.89 -14.63 3.89
CA PHE A 2 -11.52 -13.21 4.04
C PHE A 2 -10.25 -12.93 4.86
N ARG A 3 -10.00 -13.64 5.97
CA ARG A 3 -8.77 -13.46 6.77
C ARG A 3 -7.49 -13.70 5.96
N LYS A 4 -7.49 -14.67 5.03
CA LYS A 4 -6.33 -14.93 4.16
C LYS A 4 -6.11 -13.79 3.16
N ILE A 5 -7.18 -13.16 2.68
CA ILE A 5 -7.11 -11.99 1.79
C ILE A 5 -6.55 -10.78 2.54
N LEU A 6 -7.03 -10.53 3.76
CA LEU A 6 -6.49 -9.46 4.61
C LEU A 6 -5.00 -9.67 4.95
N GLY A 7 -4.57 -10.93 5.08
CA GLY A 7 -3.15 -11.28 5.24
C GLY A 7 -2.27 -10.89 4.05
N LEU A 8 -2.83 -10.58 2.87
CA LEU A 8 -2.08 -10.10 1.71
C LEU A 8 -1.93 -8.57 1.69
N ARG A 9 -2.65 -7.83 2.54
CA ARG A 9 -2.54 -6.36 2.63
C ARG A 9 -1.10 -5.87 2.79
N PRO A 10 -0.24 -6.46 3.66
CA PRO A 10 1.15 -6.06 3.78
C PRO A 10 1.95 -6.25 2.50
N LYS A 11 1.62 -7.27 1.68
CA LYS A 11 2.26 -7.54 0.40
C LYS A 11 1.76 -6.61 -0.71
N ALA A 12 0.54 -6.09 -0.59
CA ALA A 12 -0.04 -5.16 -1.54
C ALA A 12 0.39 -3.71 -1.31
N LEU A 13 0.70 -3.33 -0.06
CA LEU A 13 1.08 -1.96 0.33
C LEU A 13 2.23 -1.35 -0.51
N PRO A 14 3.31 -2.06 -0.87
CA PRO A 14 4.38 -1.49 -1.69
C PRO A 14 3.94 -1.03 -3.08
N PHE A 15 2.83 -1.57 -3.59
CA PHE A 15 2.26 -1.17 -4.88
C PHE A 15 1.31 0.01 -4.77
N PHE A 16 1.01 0.48 -3.55
CA PHE A 16 0.06 1.56 -3.28
C PHE A 16 0.80 2.82 -2.83
N LYS A 17 0.53 3.94 -3.50
CA LYS A 17 1.12 5.23 -3.16
C LYS A 17 0.06 6.33 -3.22
N VAL A 18 0.14 7.28 -2.31
CA VAL A 18 -0.69 8.48 -2.33
C VAL A 18 0.17 9.69 -2.69
N SER A 19 -0.23 10.44 -3.71
CA SER A 19 0.39 11.72 -4.06
C SER A 19 -0.40 12.84 -3.40
N VAL A 20 0.16 13.42 -2.35
CA VAL A 20 -0.45 14.53 -1.61
C VAL A 20 -0.52 15.77 -2.47
N ARG A 21 -1.68 16.43 -2.45
CA ARG A 21 -1.91 17.76 -3.02
C ARG A 21 -2.48 18.68 -1.94
N ASN A 22 -3.80 18.78 -1.80
CA ASN A 22 -4.45 19.51 -0.71
C ASN A 22 -4.25 18.84 0.65
N GLY A 23 -4.13 17.51 0.70
CA GLY A 23 -3.90 16.73 1.91
C GLY A 23 -5.15 16.40 2.72
N ASP A 24 -6.33 16.85 2.28
CA ASP A 24 -7.60 16.70 3.01
C ASP A 24 -8.06 15.23 3.10
N SER A 25 -7.65 14.41 2.13
CA SER A 25 -8.08 13.01 1.99
C SER A 25 -6.97 12.02 2.32
N THR A 26 -5.83 12.50 2.80
CA THR A 26 -4.66 11.69 3.13
C THR A 26 -4.41 11.75 4.63
N PHE A 27 -4.45 10.61 5.30
CA PHE A 27 -4.09 10.52 6.71
C PHE A 27 -2.57 10.57 6.86
N PHE A 28 -2.11 11.44 7.77
CA PHE A 28 -0.68 11.65 8.00
C PHE A 28 0.04 10.34 8.40
N TRP A 29 -0.57 9.55 9.28
CA TRP A 29 0.06 8.36 9.86
C TRP A 29 -0.11 7.08 9.06
N TRP A 30 -1.27 6.89 8.46
CA TRP A 30 -1.71 5.59 7.93
C TRP A 30 -1.44 5.42 6.45
N ASP A 31 -1.54 6.49 5.67
CA ASP A 31 -1.42 6.41 4.23
C ASP A 31 0.04 6.40 3.78
N PRO A 32 0.40 5.60 2.75
CA PRO A 32 1.74 5.56 2.20
C PRO A 32 1.96 6.71 1.22
N TRP A 33 2.03 7.93 1.75
CA TRP A 33 2.26 9.15 0.97
C TRP A 33 3.72 9.62 0.96
N THR A 34 4.58 8.95 1.74
CA THR A 34 6.03 9.18 1.79
C THR A 34 6.80 7.97 1.24
N PRO A 35 8.08 8.12 0.83
CA PRO A 35 8.91 6.98 0.40
C PRO A 35 9.17 5.98 1.54
N PHE A 36 8.92 6.36 2.78
CA PHE A 36 9.07 5.51 3.97
C PHE A 36 7.85 4.61 4.22
N GLY A 37 6.79 4.75 3.40
CA GLY A 37 5.51 4.07 3.59
C GLY A 37 4.66 4.73 4.69
N PRO A 38 3.78 3.96 5.36
CA PRO A 38 2.97 4.47 6.47
C PRO A 38 3.84 4.92 7.64
N LEU A 39 3.71 6.19 8.05
CA LEU A 39 4.56 6.79 9.08
C LEU A 39 4.42 6.12 10.45
N ILE A 40 3.24 5.56 10.75
CA ILE A 40 3.01 4.76 11.96
C ILE A 40 3.94 3.54 12.06
N LYS A 41 4.38 2.99 10.92
CA LYS A 41 5.34 1.88 10.88
C LYS A 41 6.77 2.38 10.89
N PHE A 42 7.04 3.50 10.22
CA PHE A 42 8.39 4.05 10.10
C PHE A 42 8.92 4.65 11.41
N LEU A 43 8.08 5.43 12.10
CA LEU A 43 8.41 6.12 13.36
C LEU A 43 8.09 5.30 14.62
N ALA A 44 7.68 4.03 14.46
CA ALA A 44 7.13 3.18 15.50
C ALA A 44 5.81 3.68 16.11
N SER A 45 5.19 2.84 16.94
CA SER A 45 3.89 3.11 17.57
C SER A 45 3.86 4.37 18.43
N ASP A 46 5.01 4.78 18.96
CA ASP A 46 5.13 5.97 19.81
C ASP A 46 5.26 7.26 19.01
N GLY A 47 5.39 7.18 17.68
CA GLY A 47 5.51 8.32 16.78
C GLY A 47 4.47 9.42 17.02
N PRO A 48 3.15 9.10 17.10
CA PRO A 48 2.09 10.06 17.39
C PRO A 48 2.26 10.78 18.73
N LEU A 49 2.62 10.05 19.78
CA LEU A 49 2.86 10.61 21.10
C LEU A 49 4.08 11.54 21.09
N LEU A 50 5.17 11.10 20.46
CA LEU A 50 6.43 11.85 20.39
C LEU A 50 6.31 13.13 19.55
N LEU A 51 5.46 13.12 18.53
CA LEU A 51 5.21 14.27 17.67
C LEU A 51 4.04 15.14 18.16
N GLY A 52 3.23 14.67 19.10
CA GLY A 52 2.07 15.41 19.58
C GLY A 52 1.02 15.67 18.50
N ILE A 53 0.99 14.84 17.46
CA ILE A 53 0.07 14.93 16.33
C ILE A 53 -0.99 13.84 16.49
N SER A 54 -2.26 14.21 16.35
CA SER A 54 -3.38 13.27 16.45
C SER A 54 -3.22 12.08 15.48
N ILE A 55 -3.58 10.88 15.93
CA ILE A 55 -3.49 9.65 15.12
C ILE A 55 -4.39 9.69 13.87
N ASP A 56 -5.47 10.46 13.94
CA ASP A 56 -6.45 10.61 12.85
C ASP A 56 -6.26 11.93 12.07
N SER A 57 -5.15 12.64 12.30
CA SER A 57 -4.84 13.87 11.57
C SER A 57 -4.61 13.60 10.09
N THR A 58 -5.12 14.52 9.27
CA THR A 58 -4.84 14.58 7.84
C THR A 58 -3.55 15.36 7.58
N VAL A 59 -3.04 15.23 6.37
CA VAL A 59 -1.88 16.03 5.95
C VAL A 59 -2.23 17.52 5.86
N ALA A 60 -3.49 17.86 5.56
CA ALA A 60 -3.98 19.24 5.54
C ALA A 60 -3.99 19.88 6.94
N ASP A 61 -4.35 19.14 7.98
CA ASP A 61 -4.38 19.66 9.36
C ASP A 61 -3.02 20.17 9.84
N LEU A 62 -1.95 19.56 9.31
CA LEU A 62 -0.56 19.89 9.65
C LEU A 62 0.07 20.90 8.71
N ARG A 63 -0.65 21.33 7.66
CA ARG A 63 -0.13 22.23 6.64
C ARG A 63 -1.06 23.42 6.50
N LYS A 64 -0.66 24.55 7.09
CA LYS A 64 -1.41 25.80 7.06
C LYS A 64 -0.69 26.83 6.19
N ASP A 65 -1.40 27.41 5.21
CA ASP A 65 -0.90 28.52 4.38
C ASP A 65 0.50 28.30 3.80
N SER A 66 0.75 27.09 3.27
CA SER A 66 2.05 26.68 2.68
C SER A 66 3.18 26.39 3.68
N VAL A 67 2.91 26.47 4.98
CA VAL A 67 3.87 26.16 6.04
C VAL A 67 3.45 24.89 6.78
N TRP A 68 4.43 24.02 7.04
CA TRP A 68 4.23 22.83 7.84
C TRP A 68 4.28 23.16 9.33
N ASN A 69 3.21 22.87 10.06
CA ASN A 69 3.16 22.97 11.51
C ASN A 69 3.58 21.63 12.13
N LEU A 70 4.89 21.37 12.08
CA LEU A 70 5.50 20.16 12.63
C LEU A 70 6.36 20.52 13.85
N PRO A 71 6.39 19.67 14.88
CA PRO A 71 7.29 19.87 16.02
C PRO A 71 8.76 19.72 15.59
N ASN A 72 9.69 20.10 16.46
CA ASN A 72 11.12 19.87 16.19
C ASN A 72 11.45 18.38 16.13
N ALA A 73 12.33 18.00 15.20
CA ALA A 73 12.83 16.63 15.10
C ALA A 73 13.67 16.29 16.34
N ARG A 74 13.34 15.17 16.99
CA ARG A 74 14.03 14.61 18.17
C ARG A 74 14.74 13.29 17.86
N SER A 75 14.65 12.81 16.62
CA SER A 75 15.35 11.62 16.15
C SER A 75 15.78 11.77 14.69
N GLU A 76 16.76 10.98 14.27
CA GLU A 76 17.24 10.96 12.88
C GLU A 76 16.11 10.60 11.90
N LYS A 77 15.25 9.65 12.25
CA LYS A 77 14.08 9.29 11.42
C LYS A 77 13.11 10.45 11.24
N GLN A 78 12.86 11.23 12.30
CA GLN A 78 12.02 12.42 12.22
C GLN A 78 12.67 13.50 11.35
N LEU A 79 13.99 13.68 11.46
CA LEU A 79 14.73 14.61 10.62
C LEU A 79 14.64 14.25 9.13
N LEU A 80 14.80 12.96 8.79
CA LEU A 80 14.64 12.45 7.43
C LEU A 80 13.22 12.64 6.89
N LEU A 81 12.21 12.44 7.74
CA LEU A 81 10.82 12.70 7.38
C LEU A 81 10.60 14.18 7.10
N PHE A 82 11.06 15.06 7.97
CA PHE A 82 10.82 16.50 7.85
C PHE A 82 11.58 17.13 6.69
N SER A 83 12.80 16.67 6.41
CA SER A 83 13.53 17.11 5.21
C SER A 83 12.79 16.71 3.93
N TYR A 84 12.25 15.49 3.87
CA TYR A 84 11.42 15.05 2.76
C TYR A 84 10.15 15.91 2.63
N ILE A 85 9.40 16.09 3.71
CA ILE A 85 8.16 16.87 3.73
C ILE A 85 8.40 18.31 3.28
N SER A 86 9.50 18.92 3.73
CA SER A 86 9.86 20.30 3.40
C SER A 86 10.22 20.47 1.92
N SER A 87 10.69 19.40 1.26
CA SER A 87 10.98 19.40 -0.18
C SER A 87 9.77 19.17 -1.09
N LEU A 88 8.60 18.86 -0.52
CA LEU A 88 7.41 18.56 -1.32
C LEU A 88 6.86 19.82 -1.99
N PRO A 89 6.59 19.78 -3.30
CA PRO A 89 6.00 20.90 -4.00
C PRO A 89 4.55 21.10 -3.58
N LEU A 90 4.16 22.35 -3.34
CA LEU A 90 2.77 22.73 -3.11
C LEU A 90 2.00 22.62 -4.42
N ARG A 91 1.02 21.72 -4.46
CA ARG A 91 0.18 21.51 -5.65
C ARG A 91 -1.28 21.71 -5.29
N PRO A 92 -2.01 22.55 -6.04
CA PRO A 92 -3.45 22.66 -5.86
C PRO A 92 -4.16 21.39 -6.36
N GLY A 93 -5.36 21.15 -5.82
CA GLY A 93 -6.25 20.05 -6.20
C GLY A 93 -6.28 18.90 -5.20
N SER A 94 -7.11 17.89 -5.48
CA SER A 94 -7.31 16.73 -4.61
C SER A 94 -6.15 15.74 -4.66
N ASP A 95 -5.88 15.08 -3.53
CA ASP A 95 -4.91 14.00 -3.43
C ASP A 95 -5.19 12.88 -4.44
N VAL A 96 -4.14 12.20 -4.90
CA VAL A 96 -4.26 11.15 -5.92
C VAL A 96 -3.64 9.86 -5.41
N ALA A 97 -4.49 8.86 -5.19
CA ALA A 97 -4.08 7.49 -4.93
C ALA A 97 -3.71 6.78 -6.25
N THR A 98 -2.54 6.18 -6.30
CA THR A 98 -2.04 5.44 -7.46
C THR A 98 -1.54 4.05 -7.06
N TRP A 99 -1.72 3.12 -8.00
CA TRP A 99 -1.22 1.76 -7.93
C TRP A 99 -0.11 1.57 -8.95
N SER A 100 1.10 1.25 -8.51
CA SER A 100 2.27 1.05 -9.37
C SER A 100 2.73 -0.40 -9.31
N VAL A 101 2.75 -1.08 -10.46
CA VAL A 101 3.26 -2.45 -10.61
C VAL A 101 4.17 -2.48 -11.83
N GLU A 102 5.43 -2.93 -11.68
CA GLU A 102 6.40 -3.04 -12.79
C GLU A 102 6.49 -1.75 -13.63
N ASP A 103 6.66 -0.60 -12.95
CA ASP A 103 6.77 0.74 -13.55
C ASP A 103 5.51 1.26 -14.28
N ARG A 104 4.40 0.50 -14.26
CA ARG A 104 3.10 0.96 -14.75
C ARG A 104 2.27 1.51 -13.60
N SER A 105 2.05 2.82 -13.61
CA SER A 105 1.15 3.48 -12.67
C SER A 105 -0.29 3.54 -13.21
N THR A 106 -1.24 3.15 -12.38
CA THR A 106 -2.67 3.14 -12.69
C THR A 106 -3.44 3.83 -11.57
N LYS A 107 -4.50 4.56 -11.92
CA LYS A 107 -5.39 5.20 -10.91
C LYS A 107 -6.40 4.20 -10.32
N SER A 108 -6.75 3.16 -11.07
CA SER A 108 -7.71 2.13 -10.66
C SER A 108 -7.01 0.91 -10.07
N PHE A 109 -7.56 0.37 -8.99
CA PHE A 109 -7.12 -0.92 -8.44
C PHE A 109 -7.45 -2.06 -9.40
N SER A 110 -6.47 -2.94 -9.66
CA SER A 110 -6.66 -4.16 -10.44
C SER A 110 -6.20 -5.37 -9.63
N SER A 111 -7.16 -6.16 -9.15
CA SER A 111 -6.89 -7.41 -8.42
C SER A 111 -6.00 -8.34 -9.23
N LYS A 112 -6.21 -8.44 -10.55
CA LYS A 112 -5.41 -9.29 -11.44
C LYS A 112 -3.95 -8.89 -11.48
N ASN A 113 -3.67 -7.59 -11.63
CA ASN A 113 -2.30 -7.08 -11.75
C ASN A 113 -1.53 -7.26 -10.44
N ILE A 114 -2.15 -6.87 -9.32
CA ILE A 114 -1.53 -6.96 -8.00
C ILE A 114 -1.36 -8.43 -7.60
N PHE A 115 -2.34 -9.29 -7.87
CA PHE A 115 -2.20 -10.73 -7.64
C PHE A 115 -1.08 -11.33 -8.48
N ASN A 116 -0.94 -10.94 -9.74
CA ASN A 116 0.15 -11.38 -10.60
C ASN A 116 1.54 -10.93 -10.11
N ALA A 117 1.63 -9.74 -9.50
CA ALA A 117 2.86 -9.22 -8.93
C ALA A 117 3.23 -9.88 -7.59
N ILE A 118 2.24 -10.21 -6.76
CA ILE A 118 2.45 -10.85 -5.45
C ILE A 118 2.70 -12.35 -5.59
N ARG A 119 2.05 -13.02 -6.56
CA ARG A 119 2.19 -14.47 -6.72
C ARG A 119 3.56 -14.82 -7.29
N THR A 120 4.18 -15.85 -6.73
CA THR A 120 5.28 -16.53 -7.42
C THR A 120 4.74 -17.12 -8.70
N GLN A 121 5.24 -16.67 -9.85
CA GLN A 121 4.87 -17.26 -11.13
C GLN A 121 5.45 -18.66 -11.19
N GLN A 122 4.60 -19.67 -10.99
CA GLN A 122 4.94 -21.05 -11.31
C GLN A 122 4.68 -21.33 -12.78
N GLN A 123 5.49 -22.19 -13.37
CA GLN A 123 5.24 -22.68 -14.72
C GLN A 123 3.85 -23.33 -14.78
N ARG A 124 3.10 -22.98 -15.84
CA ARG A 124 1.81 -23.60 -16.11
C ARG A 124 2.04 -25.09 -16.33
N LYS A 125 1.45 -25.94 -15.47
CA LYS A 125 1.54 -27.39 -15.61
C LYS A 125 0.83 -27.83 -16.89
N VAL A 126 1.49 -28.64 -17.71
CA VAL A 126 0.96 -29.11 -19.01
C VAL A 126 -0.35 -29.88 -18.84
N TRP A 127 -0.48 -30.63 -17.74
CA TRP A 127 -1.69 -31.39 -17.39
C TRP A 127 -2.81 -30.56 -16.76
N ALA A 128 -2.59 -29.27 -16.48
CA ALA A 128 -3.62 -28.42 -15.86
C ALA A 128 -4.94 -28.35 -16.65
N PRO A 129 -4.94 -28.28 -17.99
CA PRO A 129 -6.17 -28.31 -18.78
C PRO A 129 -6.92 -29.65 -18.72
N LEU A 130 -6.25 -30.78 -18.44
CA LEU A 130 -6.94 -32.06 -18.26
C LEU A 130 -7.80 -32.03 -16.98
N ILE A 131 -7.28 -31.42 -15.91
CA ILE A 131 -7.96 -31.36 -14.62
C ILE A 131 -8.99 -30.23 -14.57
N TRP A 132 -8.69 -29.06 -15.15
CA TRP A 132 -9.56 -27.88 -15.14
C TRP A 132 -10.21 -27.64 -16.51
N HIS A 133 -11.09 -28.54 -16.93
CA HIS A 133 -11.90 -28.41 -18.16
C HIS A 133 -13.32 -27.92 -17.85
N LYS A 134 -14.10 -27.55 -18.88
CA LYS A 134 -15.42 -26.89 -18.71
C LYS A 134 -16.44 -27.72 -17.92
N ASP A 135 -16.45 -29.04 -18.11
CA ASP A 135 -17.46 -29.93 -17.54
C ASP A 135 -17.03 -30.58 -16.21
N VAL A 136 -15.92 -30.12 -15.61
CA VAL A 136 -15.39 -30.73 -14.40
C VAL A 136 -16.18 -30.31 -13.16
N ILE A 137 -16.48 -31.28 -12.30
CA ILE A 137 -17.00 -30.98 -10.96
C ILE A 137 -15.84 -30.42 -10.12
N PRO A 138 -15.96 -29.20 -9.56
CA PRO A 138 -14.86 -28.56 -8.84
C PRO A 138 -14.24 -29.40 -7.73
N ARG A 139 -15.06 -30.20 -7.03
CA ARG A 139 -14.59 -31.13 -5.99
C ARG A 139 -13.61 -32.15 -6.57
N HIS A 140 -13.97 -32.85 -7.65
CA HIS A 140 -13.10 -33.84 -8.28
C HIS A 140 -11.85 -33.20 -8.87
N ALA A 141 -11.98 -32.02 -9.50
CA ALA A 141 -10.83 -31.26 -9.99
C ALA A 141 -9.85 -30.91 -8.87
N THR A 142 -10.34 -30.42 -7.72
CA THR A 142 -9.48 -30.10 -6.57
C THR A 142 -8.78 -31.33 -6.01
N THR A 143 -9.48 -32.47 -5.91
CA THR A 143 -8.89 -33.73 -5.43
C THR A 143 -7.83 -34.24 -6.39
N ALA A 144 -8.14 -34.32 -7.69
CA ALA A 144 -7.19 -34.75 -8.72
C ALA A 144 -5.95 -33.83 -8.77
N TRP A 145 -6.16 -32.51 -8.68
CA TRP A 145 -5.08 -31.53 -8.64
C TRP A 145 -4.13 -31.75 -7.47
N LEU A 146 -4.66 -31.99 -6.27
CA LEU A 146 -3.85 -32.28 -5.08
C LEU A 146 -3.08 -33.59 -5.22
N PHE A 147 -3.70 -34.64 -5.78
CA PHE A 147 -3.01 -35.91 -6.05
C PHE A 147 -1.86 -35.75 -7.04
N THR A 148 -2.04 -34.95 -8.09
CA THR A 148 -0.98 -34.72 -9.11
C THR A 148 0.12 -33.75 -8.67
N LEU A 149 -0.08 -33.02 -7.56
CA LEU A 149 0.91 -32.09 -7.01
C LEU A 149 1.85 -32.74 -5.97
N ASN A 150 1.42 -33.84 -5.35
CA ASN A 150 2.27 -34.68 -4.49
C ASN A 150 3.15 -35.60 -5.35
#